data_AF-A0A194UZF9-F1
#
_entry.id   AF-A0A194UZF9-F1
#
_cell.length_a   1.000
_cell.length_b   1.000
_cell.length_c   1.000
_cell.angle_alpha   90.00
_cell.angle_beta   90.00
_cell.angle_gamma   90.00
#
_symmetry.space_group_name_H-M   'P 1'
#
loop_
_entity.id
_entity.type
_entity.pdbx_description
1 polymer ?
#
loop_
_entity_poly.entity_id
_entity_poly.type
_entity_poly.pdbx_seq_one_letter_code
_entity_poly.pdbx_strand_id
1 'polypeptide(L)'
;MSTQTVRASVLHGAKDLRVEERTFPAPNPDEVLVAVKSTGLCGSDLHYFSHYRNGDIQVKQPMTLGHESAGVVTQVGADVKHLQPGDKVALEVGLPCGQCKLCGEGRYNICRAMSFRSSAKSFPHAQGTLQEVIAHPAAYCHKLPDDVGLELGALVEPLSVAMHAGDRAALPRGSTVLVLGAGAVGLLCCAVSKVLGAGRVVVADINADRVQWALDRGFADAKVVVPLKRPEGIDAKLEFAREVAELAGTAKVKEGSAEEVEVGDVDATFECTGVESCLQAAIYATRPGGKIMIIGMGNPIQTLPISAASLKEVDLVGVFRYANTYPRVIELLSSKNPLLPPVEELITHRYGSLDSIPHAFDMAGKVKDDEGKLVLKVMRQLALIRPLALNNRRPRTARLHGRVTISNKQQLARKLLQHGEVLPTGTLKPGNTPLQPVPMRARHAHHRLAQPPRHDHAHVEHPDGRHPVQDRAPQRIGGFLPFRLGHGAVPRPRDLHNDTAPPPAQRLLALPRMCRPVITYDEDCRAGSAGTERVRRQTDASWDVWPMHLGSSLASVLDAGFVYVLMRVCLGVVYVWDDDLV
;
A
#
# COMPACT_ATOMS: atom_id res chain seq x y z
N MET A 1 31.01 20.96 -13.30
CA MET A 1 30.17 20.71 -12.11
C MET A 1 30.91 19.71 -11.23
N SER A 2 31.06 19.97 -9.93
CA SER A 2 31.76 19.04 -9.02
C SER A 2 30.93 17.76 -8.89
N THR A 3 31.48 16.63 -9.33
CA THR A 3 30.91 15.29 -9.11
C THR A 3 31.18 14.89 -7.66
N GLN A 4 30.13 14.53 -6.93
CA GLN A 4 30.24 14.01 -5.56
C GLN A 4 30.20 12.48 -5.59
N THR A 5 30.88 11.84 -4.66
CA THR A 5 30.85 10.37 -4.48
C THR A 5 30.00 10.02 -3.28
N VAL A 6 29.20 8.95 -3.38
CA VAL A 6 28.33 8.44 -2.33
C VAL A 6 28.41 6.93 -2.27
N ARG A 7 28.32 6.33 -1.08
CA ARG A 7 28.11 4.88 -0.99
C ARG A 7 26.64 4.55 -1.23
N ALA A 8 26.38 3.52 -2.04
CA ALA A 8 25.04 3.06 -2.39
C ALA A 8 24.98 1.53 -2.40
N SER A 9 23.81 0.98 -2.08
CA SER A 9 23.51 -0.44 -2.31
C SER A 9 22.89 -0.61 -3.70
N VAL A 10 23.61 -1.29 -4.58
CA VAL A 10 23.34 -1.37 -6.02
C VAL A 10 23.09 -2.81 -6.42
N LEU A 11 21.98 -3.03 -7.11
CA LEU A 11 21.60 -4.32 -7.67
C LEU A 11 22.20 -4.46 -9.07
N HIS A 12 23.05 -5.47 -9.28
CA HIS A 12 23.70 -5.78 -10.56
C HIS A 12 23.09 -7.00 -11.27
N GLY A 13 22.33 -7.80 -10.53
CA GLY A 13 21.69 -9.02 -11.01
C GLY A 13 20.76 -9.59 -9.94
N ALA A 14 20.06 -10.68 -10.26
CA ALA A 14 19.26 -11.38 -9.27
C ALA A 14 20.16 -11.87 -8.12
N LYS A 15 19.80 -11.50 -6.89
CA LYS A 15 20.54 -11.74 -5.65
C LYS A 15 21.97 -11.17 -5.62
N ASP A 16 22.29 -10.26 -6.53
CA ASP A 16 23.61 -9.63 -6.63
C ASP A 16 23.51 -8.16 -6.22
N LEU A 17 23.46 -7.96 -4.90
CA LEU A 17 23.38 -6.65 -4.27
C LEU A 17 24.72 -6.28 -3.64
N ARG A 18 25.32 -5.19 -4.10
CA ARG A 18 26.67 -4.77 -3.71
C ARG A 18 26.65 -3.37 -3.11
N VAL A 19 27.48 -3.13 -2.11
CA VAL A 19 27.74 -1.76 -1.63
C VAL A 19 28.93 -1.21 -2.39
N GLU A 20 28.72 -0.13 -3.13
CA GLU A 20 29.75 0.48 -3.96
C GLU A 20 29.71 2.01 -3.90
N GLU A 21 30.78 2.64 -4.32
CA GLU A 21 30.83 4.08 -4.53
C GLU A 21 30.20 4.44 -5.87
N ARG A 22 29.32 5.44 -5.87
CA ARG A 22 28.71 6.02 -7.07
C ARG A 22 28.97 7.51 -7.12
N THR A 23 29.15 8.03 -8.32
CA THR A 23 29.16 9.47 -8.55
C THR A 23 27.76 9.98 -8.84
N PHE A 24 27.46 11.18 -8.36
CA PHE A 24 26.21 11.88 -8.67
C PHE A 24 26.47 13.37 -8.88
N PRO A 25 25.62 14.07 -9.67
CA PRO A 25 25.80 15.49 -9.92
C PRO A 25 25.41 16.32 -8.68
N ALA A 26 25.92 17.55 -8.60
CA ALA A 26 25.40 18.53 -7.66
C ALA A 26 23.88 18.74 -7.89
N PRO A 27 23.10 19.09 -6.84
CA PRO A 27 21.66 19.30 -6.99
C PRO A 27 21.39 20.42 -7.99
N ASN A 28 20.36 20.23 -8.82
CA ASN A 28 19.83 21.30 -9.68
C ASN A 28 19.29 22.48 -8.85
N PRO A 29 19.06 23.67 -9.47
CA PRO A 29 18.55 24.83 -8.74
C PRO A 29 17.26 24.59 -7.95
N ASP A 30 16.41 23.68 -8.39
CA ASP A 30 15.13 23.29 -7.79
C ASP A 30 15.21 22.02 -6.92
N GLU A 31 16.40 21.44 -6.74
CA GLU A 31 16.62 20.24 -5.95
C GLU A 31 17.23 20.55 -4.58
N VAL A 32 17.09 19.59 -3.67
CA VAL A 32 17.80 19.54 -2.40
C VAL A 32 18.68 18.31 -2.34
N LEU A 33 19.80 18.42 -1.62
CA LEU A 33 20.61 17.29 -1.23
C LEU A 33 20.15 16.78 0.12
N VAL A 34 19.81 15.50 0.21
CA VAL A 34 19.27 14.88 1.43
C VAL A 34 20.20 13.77 1.88
N ALA A 35 20.73 13.88 3.10
CA ALA A 35 21.38 12.76 3.77
C ALA A 35 20.30 11.76 4.21
N VAL A 36 20.20 10.63 3.51
CA VAL A 36 19.16 9.63 3.78
C VAL A 36 19.47 8.95 5.10
N LYS A 37 18.50 8.96 6.02
CA LYS A 37 18.68 8.44 7.38
C LYS A 37 17.88 7.17 7.62
N SER A 38 16.66 7.11 7.11
CA SER A 38 15.81 5.91 7.20
C SER A 38 15.29 5.54 5.83
N THR A 39 15.37 4.25 5.50
CA THR A 39 14.74 3.67 4.31
C THR A 39 14.11 2.32 4.68
N GLY A 40 12.81 2.18 4.49
CA GLY A 40 12.08 0.92 4.59
C GLY A 40 12.32 0.04 3.36
N LEU A 41 12.37 -1.28 3.58
CA LEU A 41 12.37 -2.26 2.50
C LEU A 41 10.93 -2.64 2.15
N CYS A 42 10.63 -2.65 0.85
CA CYS A 42 9.31 -3.03 0.33
C CYS A 42 9.37 -4.40 -0.36
N GLY A 43 8.20 -5.04 -0.51
CA GLY A 43 8.07 -6.26 -1.31
C GLY A 43 8.50 -6.06 -2.77
N SER A 44 8.33 -4.86 -3.33
CA SER A 44 8.82 -4.54 -4.67
C SER A 44 10.36 -4.53 -4.76
N ASP A 45 11.06 -4.07 -3.73
CA ASP A 45 12.52 -4.17 -3.65
C ASP A 45 12.94 -5.65 -3.57
N LEU A 46 12.20 -6.48 -2.82
CA LEU A 46 12.44 -7.94 -2.74
C LEU A 46 12.24 -8.64 -4.09
N HIS A 47 11.24 -8.23 -4.89
CA HIS A 47 11.04 -8.77 -6.24
C HIS A 47 12.20 -8.41 -7.17
N TYR A 48 12.65 -7.15 -7.16
CA TYR A 48 13.85 -6.76 -7.91
C TYR A 48 15.07 -7.54 -7.44
N PHE A 49 15.31 -7.62 -6.14
CA PHE A 49 16.42 -8.39 -5.58
C PHE A 49 16.36 -9.86 -6.01
N SER A 50 15.21 -10.51 -5.88
CA SER A 50 15.08 -11.95 -6.13
C SER A 50 15.09 -12.32 -7.61
N HIS A 51 14.54 -11.47 -8.49
CA HIS A 51 14.25 -11.82 -9.88
C HIS A 51 14.84 -10.84 -10.90
N TYR A 52 15.52 -9.79 -10.45
CA TYR A 52 16.01 -8.70 -11.31
C TYR A 52 14.93 -8.03 -12.17
N ARG A 53 13.68 -8.11 -11.68
CA ARG A 53 12.47 -7.53 -12.29
C ARG A 53 11.35 -7.42 -11.26
N ASN A 54 10.35 -6.60 -11.55
CA ASN A 54 9.07 -6.58 -10.83
C ASN A 54 7.93 -6.68 -11.86
N GLY A 55 7.26 -7.83 -11.91
CA GLY A 55 6.38 -8.18 -13.02
C GLY A 55 7.13 -8.10 -14.37
N ASP A 56 6.54 -7.39 -15.32
CA ASP A 56 7.12 -7.16 -16.67
C ASP A 56 8.22 -6.08 -16.69
N ILE A 57 8.50 -5.44 -15.54
CA ILE A 57 9.45 -4.34 -15.44
C ILE A 57 10.84 -4.90 -15.12
N GLN A 58 11.67 -5.07 -16.15
CA GLN A 58 13.03 -5.62 -16.05
C GLN A 58 14.10 -4.56 -15.78
N VAL A 59 15.07 -4.89 -14.93
CA VAL A 59 16.28 -4.07 -14.72
C VAL A 59 17.23 -4.23 -15.92
N LYS A 60 17.61 -3.10 -16.53
CA LYS A 60 18.44 -2.97 -17.73
C LYS A 60 19.83 -2.37 -17.44
N GLN A 61 20.02 -1.80 -16.26
CA GLN A 61 21.30 -1.28 -15.77
C GLN A 61 21.38 -1.41 -14.25
N PRO A 62 22.58 -1.47 -13.64
CA PRO A 62 22.71 -1.51 -12.19
C PRO A 62 21.90 -0.40 -11.52
N MET A 63 21.11 -0.77 -10.51
CA MET A 63 20.11 0.10 -9.91
C MET A 63 20.21 0.10 -8.39
N THR A 64 20.34 1.28 -7.79
CA THR A 64 20.16 1.45 -6.33
C THR A 64 18.71 1.19 -5.96
N LEU A 65 18.48 0.36 -4.93
CA LEU A 65 17.14 0.03 -4.44
C LEU A 65 16.64 0.98 -3.33
N GLY A 66 15.42 0.80 -2.86
CA GLY A 66 14.76 1.58 -1.79
C GLY A 66 14.01 2.81 -2.27
N HIS A 67 12.83 3.03 -1.70
CA HIS A 67 11.95 4.15 -2.05
C HIS A 67 11.14 4.70 -0.89
N GLU A 68 11.09 4.00 0.25
CA GLU A 68 10.33 4.42 1.42
C GLU A 68 11.25 5.16 2.40
N SER A 69 11.48 6.45 2.21
CA SER A 69 12.64 7.09 2.85
C SER A 69 12.42 8.48 3.41
N ALA A 70 13.20 8.77 4.45
CA ALA A 70 13.31 10.08 5.06
C ALA A 70 14.77 10.40 5.42
N GLY A 71 15.08 11.69 5.47
CA GLY A 71 16.43 12.15 5.71
C GLY A 71 16.49 13.59 6.20
N VAL A 72 17.69 14.14 6.18
CA VAL A 72 17.97 15.53 6.58
C VAL A 72 18.54 16.28 5.39
N VAL A 73 17.97 17.44 5.07
CA VAL A 73 18.49 18.32 4.03
C VAL A 73 19.88 18.81 4.43
N THR A 74 20.86 18.67 3.55
CA THR A 74 22.24 19.13 3.76
C THR A 74 22.62 20.31 2.86
N GLN A 75 21.97 20.43 1.70
CA GLN A 75 22.15 21.53 0.76
C GLN A 75 20.84 21.79 0.02
N VAL A 76 20.63 23.04 -0.39
CA VAL A 76 19.49 23.45 -1.21
C VAL A 76 19.99 24.11 -2.50
N GLY A 77 19.28 23.88 -3.60
CA GLY A 77 19.49 24.58 -4.86
C GLY A 77 19.09 26.06 -4.76
N ALA A 78 19.54 26.87 -5.73
CA ALA A 78 19.37 28.32 -5.72
C ALA A 78 17.90 28.79 -5.72
N ASP A 79 17.01 28.00 -6.31
CA ASP A 79 15.59 28.33 -6.50
C ASP A 79 14.71 27.76 -5.37
N VAL A 80 15.24 26.91 -4.50
CA VAL A 80 14.53 26.37 -3.34
C VAL A 80 14.36 27.43 -2.25
N LYS A 81 13.12 27.69 -1.83
CA LYS A 81 12.78 28.71 -0.80
C LYS A 81 12.07 28.15 0.44
N HIS A 82 11.47 26.97 0.34
CA HIS A 82 10.62 26.38 1.39
C HIS A 82 11.33 25.34 2.26
N LEU A 83 12.58 24.99 1.94
CA LEU A 83 13.42 24.06 2.70
C LEU A 83 14.78 24.70 2.96
N GLN A 84 15.43 24.27 4.04
CA GLN A 84 16.78 24.69 4.40
C GLN A 84 17.61 23.52 4.96
N PRO A 85 18.96 23.60 4.93
CA PRO A 85 19.79 22.62 5.60
C PRO A 85 19.40 22.41 7.07
N GLY A 86 19.34 21.15 7.50
CA GLY A 86 18.86 20.74 8.83
C GLY A 86 17.40 20.28 8.87
N ASP A 87 16.59 20.62 7.88
CA ASP A 87 15.20 20.17 7.82
C ASP A 87 15.11 18.64 7.68
N LYS A 88 14.28 18.01 8.51
CA LYS A 88 13.87 16.61 8.33
C LYS A 88 12.82 16.54 7.23
N VAL A 89 12.99 15.64 6.27
CA VAL A 89 12.06 15.48 5.15
C VAL A 89 11.72 14.01 4.90
N ALA A 90 10.45 13.72 4.59
CA ALA A 90 10.05 12.50 3.91
C ALA A 90 10.13 12.71 2.38
N LEU A 91 10.58 11.69 1.66
CA LEU A 91 10.81 11.76 0.22
C LEU A 91 9.65 11.10 -0.52
N GLU A 92 8.94 11.87 -1.35
CA GLU A 92 7.98 11.36 -2.32
C GLU A 92 8.68 10.98 -3.62
N VAL A 93 8.93 9.70 -3.80
CA VAL A 93 9.88 9.24 -4.83
C VAL A 93 9.29 9.10 -6.23
N GLY A 94 7.99 9.38 -6.40
CA GLY A 94 7.32 9.45 -7.69
C GLY A 94 7.51 10.81 -8.34
N LEU A 95 8.26 10.84 -9.44
CA LEU A 95 8.63 12.02 -10.19
C LEU A 95 7.83 12.07 -11.50
N PRO A 96 6.66 12.71 -11.51
CA PRO A 96 5.88 12.90 -12.73
C PRO A 96 6.50 13.98 -13.63
N CYS A 97 6.00 14.10 -14.86
CA CYS A 97 6.46 15.16 -15.77
C CYS A 97 5.91 16.57 -15.44
N GLY A 98 4.93 16.69 -14.54
CA GLY A 98 4.34 17.97 -14.12
C GLY A 98 3.45 18.69 -15.15
N GLN A 99 3.52 18.32 -16.43
CA GLN A 99 2.93 19.08 -17.53
C GLN A 99 1.81 18.37 -18.31
N CYS A 100 1.59 17.07 -18.09
CA CYS A 100 0.55 16.33 -18.81
C CYS A 100 -0.84 16.51 -18.18
N LYS A 101 -1.90 16.20 -18.94
CA LYS A 101 -3.29 16.27 -18.48
C LYS A 101 -3.52 15.58 -17.13
N LEU A 102 -2.99 14.36 -16.94
CA LEU A 102 -3.12 13.62 -15.68
C LEU A 102 -2.45 14.33 -14.50
N CYS A 103 -1.32 15.02 -14.74
CA CYS A 103 -0.67 15.81 -13.68
C CYS A 103 -1.53 17.03 -13.32
N GLY A 104 -2.09 17.73 -14.32
CA GLY A 104 -3.00 18.86 -14.10
C GLY A 104 -4.32 18.47 -13.41
N GLU A 105 -4.77 17.22 -13.58
CA GLU A 105 -5.94 16.65 -12.88
C GLU A 105 -5.62 16.14 -11.47
N GLY A 106 -4.38 16.30 -10.98
CA GLY A 106 -3.94 15.79 -9.69
C GLY A 106 -3.70 14.26 -9.66
N ARG A 107 -3.80 13.57 -10.80
CA ARG A 107 -3.55 12.11 -10.94
C ARG A 107 -2.14 11.81 -11.45
N TYR A 108 -1.15 12.51 -10.92
CA TYR A 108 0.22 12.43 -11.41
C TYR A 108 0.86 11.05 -11.21
N ASN A 109 0.36 10.23 -10.28
CA ASN A 109 0.83 8.87 -10.01
C ASN A 109 0.76 7.93 -11.22
N ILE A 110 -0.18 8.17 -12.12
CA ILE A 110 -0.37 7.41 -13.37
C ILE A 110 0.12 8.19 -14.59
N CYS A 111 0.97 9.20 -14.40
CA CYS A 111 1.65 9.88 -15.49
C CYS A 111 2.42 8.88 -16.37
N ARG A 112 2.27 8.98 -17.69
CA ARG A 112 2.97 8.09 -18.64
C ARG A 112 4.49 8.25 -18.60
N ALA A 113 4.95 9.46 -18.28
CA ALA A 113 6.37 9.81 -18.12
C ALA A 113 6.83 9.70 -16.65
N MET A 114 6.08 9.01 -15.79
CA MET A 114 6.42 8.78 -14.38
C MET A 114 7.77 8.08 -14.26
N SER A 115 8.72 8.75 -13.61
CA SER A 115 9.97 8.18 -13.12
C SER A 115 9.82 7.91 -11.62
N PHE A 116 10.24 6.75 -11.12
CA PHE A 116 10.03 6.39 -9.70
C PHE A 116 11.28 5.73 -9.16
N ARG A 117 11.83 6.24 -8.05
CA ARG A 117 13.08 5.72 -7.51
C ARG A 117 12.93 4.25 -7.09
N SER A 118 13.97 3.44 -7.29
CA SER A 118 13.90 1.97 -7.12
C SER A 118 12.85 1.28 -8.03
N SER A 119 12.58 1.86 -9.20
CA SER A 119 11.76 1.23 -10.23
C SER A 119 12.48 1.25 -11.57
N ALA A 120 12.55 0.09 -12.20
CA ALA A 120 13.13 -0.06 -13.53
C ALA A 120 12.17 0.35 -14.66
N LYS A 121 11.04 1.01 -14.34
CA LYS A 121 10.02 1.44 -15.30
C LYS A 121 10.54 2.48 -16.30
N SER A 122 11.33 3.43 -15.83
CA SER A 122 11.96 4.45 -16.69
C SER A 122 13.35 3.98 -17.13
N PHE A 123 13.79 4.43 -18.30
CA PHE A 123 15.18 4.28 -18.74
C PHE A 123 15.75 5.65 -19.13
N PRO A 124 16.91 6.08 -18.58
CA PRO A 124 17.69 5.42 -17.53
C PRO A 124 16.89 5.22 -16.22
N HIS A 125 17.27 4.20 -15.44
CA HIS A 125 16.55 3.88 -14.19
C HIS A 125 16.76 4.95 -13.14
N ALA A 126 15.68 5.37 -12.49
CA ALA A 126 15.74 6.27 -11.35
C ALA A 126 16.33 5.55 -10.13
N GLN A 127 17.50 5.99 -9.71
CA GLN A 127 18.23 5.40 -8.59
C GLN A 127 17.45 5.59 -7.28
N GLY A 128 17.35 4.50 -6.51
CA GLY A 128 16.70 4.39 -5.20
C GLY A 128 17.38 5.14 -4.06
N THR A 129 16.89 4.97 -2.85
CA THR A 129 17.29 5.72 -1.65
C THR A 129 18.14 4.91 -0.67
N LEU A 130 18.50 3.65 -0.96
CA LEU A 130 19.50 2.89 -0.21
C LEU A 130 20.93 3.38 -0.53
N GLN A 131 21.18 4.64 -0.23
CA GLN A 131 22.46 5.33 -0.37
C GLN A 131 22.63 6.35 0.74
N GLU A 132 23.82 6.91 0.93
CA GLU A 132 24.07 7.86 2.03
C GLU A 132 23.39 9.21 1.79
N VAL A 133 23.36 9.65 0.52
CA VAL A 133 22.90 10.97 0.11
C VAL A 133 22.17 10.86 -1.23
N ILE A 134 21.15 11.69 -1.43
CA ILE A 134 20.43 11.77 -2.70
C ILE A 134 20.05 13.21 -3.04
N ALA A 135 20.24 13.62 -4.30
CA ALA A 135 19.62 14.84 -4.83
C ALA A 135 18.17 14.55 -5.20
N HIS A 136 17.23 15.38 -4.78
CA HIS A 136 15.80 15.17 -5.03
C HIS A 136 15.07 16.50 -5.23
N PRO A 137 14.07 16.58 -6.13
CA PRO A 137 13.32 17.82 -6.34
C PRO A 137 12.67 18.29 -5.05
N ALA A 138 12.87 19.57 -4.72
CA ALA A 138 12.41 20.12 -3.46
C ALA A 138 10.87 20.07 -3.30
N ALA A 139 10.14 20.07 -4.42
CA ALA A 139 8.68 19.93 -4.44
C ALA A 139 8.18 18.57 -3.92
N TYR A 140 9.02 17.53 -3.94
CA TYR A 140 8.69 16.18 -3.45
C TYR A 140 9.43 15.81 -2.15
N CYS A 141 10.04 16.81 -1.51
CA CYS A 141 10.62 16.70 -0.17
C CYS A 141 9.67 17.34 0.84
N HIS A 142 8.95 16.51 1.58
CA HIS A 142 7.92 16.97 2.52
C HIS A 142 8.52 17.15 3.91
N LYS A 143 8.57 18.40 4.40
CA LYS A 143 9.12 18.71 5.72
C LYS A 143 8.34 18.00 6.82
N LEU A 144 9.06 17.30 7.69
CA LEU A 144 8.50 16.61 8.84
C LEU A 144 8.45 17.55 10.04
N PRO A 145 7.34 17.59 10.79
CA PRO A 145 7.27 18.21 12.10
C PRO A 145 8.34 17.66 13.06
N ASP A 146 8.69 18.45 14.08
CA ASP A 146 9.74 18.10 15.03
C ASP A 146 9.44 16.79 15.79
N ASP A 147 8.18 16.52 16.07
CA ASP A 147 7.69 15.33 16.76
C ASP A 147 7.56 14.09 15.86
N VAL A 148 7.62 14.23 14.54
CA VAL A 148 7.65 13.11 13.60
C VAL A 148 9.09 12.68 13.35
N GLY A 149 9.45 11.50 13.88
CA GLY A 149 10.77 10.89 13.69
C GLY A 149 11.03 10.44 12.25
N LEU A 150 12.30 10.23 11.89
CA LEU A 150 12.70 9.84 10.54
C LEU A 150 12.21 8.43 10.14
N GLU A 151 12.00 7.54 11.10
CA GLU A 151 11.41 6.23 10.82
C GLU A 151 9.94 6.34 10.41
N LEU A 152 9.15 7.13 11.15
CA LEU A 152 7.78 7.47 10.75
C LEU A 152 7.76 8.23 9.43
N GLY A 153 8.72 9.13 9.20
CA GLY A 153 8.93 9.80 7.92
C GLY A 153 9.13 8.82 6.76
N ALA A 154 9.88 7.75 6.96
CA ALA A 154 10.04 6.69 5.95
C ALA A 154 8.73 5.90 5.75
N LEU A 155 7.94 5.68 6.81
CA LEU A 155 6.61 5.05 6.71
C LEU A 155 5.56 5.93 6.01
N VAL A 156 5.82 7.22 5.76
CA VAL A 156 4.90 8.09 4.99
C VAL A 156 4.63 7.53 3.59
N GLU A 157 5.61 6.89 2.98
CA GLU A 157 5.48 6.28 1.65
C GLU A 157 4.45 5.12 1.66
N PRO A 158 4.60 4.06 2.47
CA PRO A 158 3.63 2.97 2.46
C PRO A 158 2.29 3.37 3.09
N LEU A 159 2.27 4.31 4.04
CA LEU A 159 1.01 4.89 4.52
C LEU A 159 0.28 5.66 3.42
N SER A 160 1.01 6.34 2.53
CA SER A 160 0.44 7.01 1.37
C SER A 160 -0.25 6.05 0.41
N VAL A 161 0.27 4.82 0.25
CA VAL A 161 -0.41 3.77 -0.53
C VAL A 161 -1.75 3.42 0.10
N ALA A 162 -1.78 3.13 1.39
CA ALA A 162 -3.00 2.80 2.13
C ALA A 162 -4.01 3.96 2.10
N MET A 163 -3.52 5.19 2.28
CA MET A 163 -4.31 6.41 2.25
C MET A 163 -4.94 6.67 0.87
N HIS A 164 -4.18 6.44 -0.20
CA HIS A 164 -4.70 6.52 -1.56
C HIS A 164 -5.72 5.42 -1.86
N ALA A 165 -5.51 4.20 -1.37
CA ALA A 165 -6.48 3.11 -1.49
C ALA A 165 -7.81 3.49 -0.79
N GLY A 166 -7.73 4.06 0.42
CA GLY A 166 -8.89 4.57 1.15
C GLY A 166 -9.65 5.67 0.40
N ASP A 167 -8.94 6.66 -0.14
CA ASP A 167 -9.55 7.71 -0.96
C ASP A 167 -10.27 7.14 -2.20
N ARG A 168 -9.66 6.15 -2.85
CA ARG A 168 -10.24 5.52 -4.03
C ARG A 168 -11.42 4.61 -3.71
N ALA A 169 -11.46 4.04 -2.51
CA ALA A 169 -12.62 3.30 -2.02
C ALA A 169 -13.80 4.25 -1.72
N ALA A 170 -13.50 5.48 -1.27
CA ALA A 170 -14.48 6.53 -0.97
C ALA A 170 -15.65 6.04 -0.11
N LEU A 171 -15.32 5.30 0.96
CA LEU A 171 -16.30 4.61 1.79
C LEU A 171 -17.09 5.58 2.70
N PRO A 172 -18.39 5.34 2.90
CA PRO A 172 -19.14 5.98 3.97
C PRO A 172 -18.56 5.65 5.36
N ARG A 173 -18.75 6.56 6.32
CA ARG A 173 -18.46 6.26 7.73
C ARG A 173 -19.30 5.09 8.22
N GLY A 174 -18.73 4.27 9.09
CA GLY A 174 -19.36 3.07 9.61
C GLY A 174 -19.23 1.85 8.69
N SER A 175 -18.62 1.98 7.52
CA SER A 175 -18.42 0.86 6.59
C SER A 175 -17.62 -0.28 7.22
N THR A 176 -17.94 -1.51 6.82
CA THR A 176 -17.19 -2.72 7.16
C THR A 176 -16.15 -2.99 6.08
N VAL A 177 -14.88 -3.15 6.48
CA VAL A 177 -13.75 -3.38 5.57
C VAL A 177 -13.11 -4.73 5.85
N LEU A 178 -12.94 -5.54 4.81
CA LEU A 178 -12.07 -6.72 4.83
C LEU A 178 -10.71 -6.36 4.25
N VAL A 179 -9.63 -6.72 4.92
CA VAL A 179 -8.26 -6.62 4.39
C VAL A 179 -7.69 -8.03 4.22
N LEU A 180 -7.43 -8.41 2.97
CA LEU A 180 -6.80 -9.67 2.63
C LEU A 180 -5.29 -9.45 2.57
N GLY A 181 -4.56 -10.09 3.49
CA GLY A 181 -3.13 -9.96 3.70
C GLY A 181 -2.80 -9.12 4.93
N ALA A 182 -2.08 -9.71 5.90
CA ALA A 182 -1.58 -9.06 7.12
C ALA A 182 -0.07 -8.76 7.03
N GLY A 183 0.44 -8.51 5.82
CA GLY A 183 1.75 -7.89 5.61
C GLY A 183 1.73 -6.39 5.91
N ALA A 184 2.88 -5.71 5.80
CA ALA A 184 2.98 -4.29 6.13
C ALA A 184 1.92 -3.40 5.42
N VAL A 185 1.70 -3.58 4.11
CA VAL A 185 0.69 -2.80 3.35
C VAL A 185 -0.72 -3.06 3.86
N GLY A 186 -1.08 -4.33 4.11
CA GLY A 186 -2.40 -4.68 4.62
C GLY A 186 -2.65 -4.11 6.01
N LEU A 187 -1.68 -4.21 6.92
CA LEU A 187 -1.79 -3.61 8.25
C LEU A 187 -1.94 -2.07 8.16
N LEU A 188 -1.23 -1.41 7.25
CA LEU A 188 -1.42 0.02 7.01
C LEU A 188 -2.79 0.34 6.40
N CYS A 189 -3.35 -0.53 5.54
CA CYS A 189 -4.72 -0.40 5.05
C CYS A 189 -5.74 -0.56 6.18
N CYS A 190 -5.52 -1.48 7.12
CA CYS A 190 -6.34 -1.59 8.32
C CYS A 190 -6.30 -0.27 9.11
N ALA A 191 -5.10 0.24 9.40
CA ALA A 191 -4.90 1.48 10.15
C ALA A 191 -5.61 2.69 9.50
N VAL A 192 -5.42 2.87 8.19
CA VAL A 192 -6.07 3.95 7.44
C VAL A 192 -7.58 3.78 7.41
N SER A 193 -8.09 2.55 7.27
CA SER A 193 -9.54 2.30 7.27
C SER A 193 -10.19 2.78 8.57
N LYS A 194 -9.56 2.54 9.73
CA LYS A 194 -10.03 3.05 11.03
C LYS A 194 -10.03 4.58 11.07
N VAL A 195 -8.95 5.21 10.64
CA VAL A 195 -8.82 6.69 10.61
C VAL A 195 -9.87 7.33 9.69
N LEU A 196 -10.19 6.69 8.57
CA LEU A 196 -11.24 7.14 7.64
C LEU A 196 -12.66 6.86 8.17
N GLY A 197 -12.79 6.19 9.32
CA GLY A 197 -14.06 5.98 10.00
C GLY A 197 -14.79 4.70 9.59
N ALA A 198 -14.08 3.67 9.15
CA ALA A 198 -14.64 2.32 9.07
C ALA A 198 -15.18 1.92 10.45
N GLY A 199 -16.38 1.33 10.49
CA GLY A 199 -17.00 0.86 11.73
C GLY A 199 -16.41 -0.47 12.19
N ARG A 200 -15.96 -1.30 11.24
CA ARG A 200 -15.39 -2.63 11.47
C ARG A 200 -14.27 -2.87 10.48
N VAL A 201 -13.11 -3.35 10.95
CA VAL A 201 -11.98 -3.76 10.12
C VAL A 201 -11.64 -5.22 10.42
N VAL A 202 -11.80 -6.09 9.42
CA VAL A 202 -11.46 -7.51 9.50
C VAL A 202 -10.17 -7.75 8.73
N VAL A 203 -9.22 -8.48 9.32
CA VAL A 203 -7.98 -8.85 8.63
C VAL A 203 -7.90 -10.36 8.44
N ALA A 204 -7.54 -10.80 7.23
CA ALA A 204 -7.37 -12.20 6.90
C ALA A 204 -5.95 -12.47 6.37
N ASP A 205 -5.31 -13.53 6.84
CA ASP A 205 -4.01 -13.99 6.32
C ASP A 205 -3.88 -15.49 6.58
N ILE A 206 -3.01 -16.15 5.82
CA ILE A 206 -2.62 -17.55 6.08
C ILE A 206 -1.80 -17.68 7.36
N ASN A 207 -1.17 -16.59 7.82
CA ASN A 207 -0.31 -16.57 8.98
C ASN A 207 -1.09 -16.14 10.24
N ALA A 208 -1.35 -17.11 11.12
CA ALA A 208 -2.08 -16.90 12.37
C ALA A 208 -1.44 -15.84 13.29
N ASP A 209 -0.10 -15.78 13.35
CA ASP A 209 0.61 -14.84 14.20
C ASP A 209 0.44 -13.40 13.72
N ARG A 210 0.44 -13.16 12.41
CA ARG A 210 0.25 -11.80 11.85
C ARG A 210 -1.14 -11.26 12.12
N VAL A 211 -2.18 -12.07 11.93
CA VAL A 211 -3.56 -11.62 12.20
C VAL A 211 -3.85 -11.50 13.69
N GLN A 212 -3.24 -12.35 14.53
CA GLN A 212 -3.29 -12.16 15.99
C GLN A 212 -2.59 -10.87 16.40
N TRP A 213 -1.40 -10.61 15.85
CA TRP A 213 -0.66 -9.38 16.12
C TRP A 213 -1.50 -8.15 15.73
N ALA A 214 -2.16 -8.16 14.57
CA ALA A 214 -3.03 -7.09 14.12
C ALA A 214 -4.19 -6.82 15.09
N LEU A 215 -4.85 -7.87 15.57
CA LEU A 215 -5.95 -7.78 16.55
C LEU A 215 -5.45 -7.20 17.87
N ASP A 216 -4.37 -7.74 18.42
CA ASP A 216 -3.83 -7.34 19.72
C ASP A 216 -3.37 -5.87 19.76
N ARG A 217 -2.90 -5.33 18.64
CA ARG A 217 -2.41 -3.94 18.52
C ARG A 217 -3.49 -2.98 18.02
N GLY A 218 -4.73 -3.45 17.88
CA GLY A 218 -5.87 -2.62 17.48
C GLY A 218 -5.90 -2.22 16.01
N PHE A 219 -5.10 -2.87 15.15
CA PHE A 219 -5.17 -2.67 13.70
C PHE A 219 -6.47 -3.22 13.12
N ALA A 220 -6.95 -4.35 13.64
CA ALA A 220 -8.19 -4.98 13.22
C ALA A 220 -9.11 -5.25 14.42
N ASP A 221 -10.41 -5.33 14.15
CA ASP A 221 -11.45 -5.62 15.13
C ASP A 221 -11.82 -7.11 15.13
N ALA A 222 -11.55 -7.81 14.02
CA ALA A 222 -11.61 -9.26 13.92
C ALA A 222 -10.46 -9.80 13.05
N LYS A 223 -10.15 -11.08 13.26
CA LYS A 223 -9.12 -11.81 12.51
C LYS A 223 -9.71 -13.06 11.85
N VAL A 224 -9.16 -13.41 10.69
CA VAL A 224 -9.43 -14.67 9.98
C VAL A 224 -8.11 -15.34 9.67
N VAL A 225 -7.95 -16.60 10.07
CA VAL A 225 -6.81 -17.42 9.64
C VAL A 225 -7.25 -18.20 8.42
N VAL A 226 -6.74 -17.81 7.25
CA VAL A 226 -7.06 -18.47 5.98
C VAL A 226 -6.36 -19.83 5.95
N PRO A 227 -7.07 -20.94 5.66
CA PRO A 227 -6.44 -22.25 5.53
C PRO A 227 -5.38 -22.23 4.41
N LEU A 228 -4.18 -22.77 4.68
CA LEU A 228 -3.11 -22.87 3.69
C LEU A 228 -3.41 -24.00 2.69
N LYS A 229 -4.39 -23.80 1.81
CA LYS A 229 -4.77 -24.70 0.73
C LYS A 229 -4.26 -24.18 -0.62
N ARG A 230 -3.88 -25.10 -1.51
CA ARG A 230 -3.49 -24.80 -2.90
C ARG A 230 -4.39 -25.57 -3.87
N PRO A 231 -5.67 -25.18 -3.98
CA PRO A 231 -6.60 -25.88 -4.88
C PRO A 231 -6.12 -25.79 -6.34
N GLU A 232 -6.29 -26.90 -7.06
CA GLU A 232 -5.99 -27.02 -8.48
C GLU A 232 -7.29 -27.09 -9.29
N GLY A 233 -7.28 -26.53 -10.50
CA GLY A 233 -8.49 -26.39 -11.31
C GLY A 233 -9.35 -25.18 -10.91
N ILE A 234 -10.26 -24.78 -11.80
CA ILE A 234 -11.08 -23.58 -11.63
C ILE A 234 -12.11 -23.79 -10.51
N ASP A 235 -12.83 -24.92 -10.51
CA ASP A 235 -13.92 -25.16 -9.56
C ASP A 235 -13.44 -25.20 -8.12
N ALA A 236 -12.36 -25.93 -7.84
CA ALA A 236 -11.78 -26.03 -6.49
C ALA A 236 -11.24 -24.66 -6.01
N LYS A 237 -10.70 -23.84 -6.91
CA LYS A 237 -10.28 -22.47 -6.56
C LYS A 237 -11.48 -21.59 -6.19
N LEU A 238 -12.56 -21.67 -6.96
CA LEU A 238 -13.79 -20.92 -6.69
C LEU A 238 -14.52 -21.41 -5.43
N GLU A 239 -14.50 -22.71 -5.15
CA GLU A 239 -15.00 -23.27 -3.89
C GLU A 239 -14.20 -22.75 -2.70
N PHE A 240 -12.87 -22.84 -2.76
CA PHE A 240 -12.00 -22.29 -1.72
C PHE A 240 -12.19 -20.79 -1.52
N ALA A 241 -12.39 -20.03 -2.60
CA ALA A 241 -12.69 -18.60 -2.52
C ALA A 241 -14.00 -18.31 -1.76
N ARG A 242 -15.04 -19.15 -1.95
CA ARG A 242 -16.30 -19.04 -1.18
C ARG A 242 -16.10 -19.43 0.29
N GLU A 243 -15.34 -20.48 0.57
CA GLU A 243 -14.97 -20.87 1.94
C GLU A 243 -14.28 -19.70 2.66
N VAL A 244 -13.31 -19.04 2.03
CA VAL A 244 -12.62 -17.88 2.62
C VAL A 244 -13.55 -16.70 2.84
N ALA A 245 -14.48 -16.44 1.92
CA ALA A 245 -15.49 -15.40 2.08
C ALA A 245 -16.45 -15.70 3.23
N GLU A 246 -16.89 -16.95 3.38
CA GLU A 246 -17.74 -17.39 4.49
C GLU A 246 -17.01 -17.28 5.84
N LEU A 247 -15.73 -17.65 5.90
CA LEU A 247 -14.90 -17.46 7.10
C LEU A 247 -14.78 -15.98 7.49
N ALA A 248 -14.71 -15.07 6.50
CA ALA A 248 -14.70 -13.64 6.75
C ALA A 248 -16.06 -13.13 7.24
N GLY A 249 -17.16 -13.62 6.64
CA GLY A 249 -18.52 -13.24 7.04
C GLY A 249 -18.92 -13.75 8.42
N THR A 250 -18.48 -14.96 8.78
CA THR A 250 -18.79 -15.58 10.09
C THR A 250 -17.84 -15.15 11.21
N ALA A 251 -16.78 -14.39 10.89
CA ALA A 251 -15.88 -13.83 11.88
C ALA A 251 -16.66 -12.97 12.89
N LYS A 252 -16.28 -13.06 14.17
CA LYS A 252 -16.96 -12.35 15.26
C LYS A 252 -16.27 -11.02 15.55
N VAL A 253 -17.06 -9.96 15.62
CA VAL A 253 -16.65 -8.62 16.08
C VAL A 253 -17.44 -8.26 17.33
N LYS A 254 -16.82 -7.51 18.24
CA LYS A 254 -17.51 -6.99 19.44
C LYS A 254 -18.29 -5.74 19.09
N GLU A 255 -19.57 -5.72 19.43
CA GLU A 255 -20.42 -4.54 19.27
C GLU A 255 -20.89 -4.03 20.64
N GLY A 256 -20.52 -2.78 20.98
CA GLY A 256 -20.86 -2.21 22.28
C GLY A 256 -20.27 -2.99 23.47
N SER A 257 -21.08 -3.24 24.50
CA SER A 257 -20.61 -3.72 25.80
C SER A 257 -20.61 -5.23 26.03
N ALA A 258 -21.06 -6.09 25.11
CA ALA A 258 -20.92 -7.55 25.33
C ALA A 258 -21.20 -8.49 24.15
N GLU A 259 -22.01 -8.14 23.15
CA GLU A 259 -22.45 -9.12 22.15
C GLU A 259 -21.47 -9.23 20.97
N GLU A 260 -21.10 -10.47 20.66
CA GLU A 260 -20.34 -10.81 19.47
C GLU A 260 -21.31 -11.04 18.31
N VAL A 261 -21.17 -10.24 17.27
CA VAL A 261 -21.97 -10.37 16.04
C VAL A 261 -21.07 -10.84 14.89
N GLU A 262 -21.69 -11.53 13.94
CA GLU A 262 -21.02 -11.88 12.68
C GLU A 262 -20.81 -10.63 11.85
N VAL A 263 -19.70 -10.60 11.13
CA VAL A 263 -19.34 -9.49 10.23
C VAL A 263 -20.35 -9.39 9.08
N GLY A 264 -20.75 -10.53 8.50
CA GLY A 264 -21.53 -10.59 7.27
C GLY A 264 -20.73 -10.14 6.04
N ASP A 265 -21.43 -9.72 4.99
CA ASP A 265 -20.80 -9.16 3.81
C ASP A 265 -20.15 -7.80 4.11
N VAL A 266 -19.07 -7.46 3.41
CA VAL A 266 -18.30 -6.22 3.65
C VAL A 266 -18.57 -5.15 2.58
N ASP A 267 -18.53 -3.87 2.97
CA ASP A 267 -18.69 -2.74 2.04
C ASP A 267 -17.53 -2.63 1.05
N ALA A 268 -16.32 -2.93 1.51
CA ALA A 268 -15.17 -3.07 0.64
C ALA A 268 -14.14 -4.08 1.12
N THR A 269 -13.43 -4.64 0.14
CA THR A 269 -12.27 -5.50 0.38
C THR A 269 -10.99 -4.85 -0.14
N PHE A 270 -9.95 -4.77 0.69
CA PHE A 270 -8.61 -4.31 0.31
C PHE A 270 -7.73 -5.55 0.08
N GLU A 271 -7.51 -5.89 -1.19
CA GLU A 271 -6.70 -7.03 -1.60
C GLU A 271 -5.23 -6.62 -1.59
N CYS A 272 -4.48 -7.07 -0.59
CA CYS A 272 -3.08 -6.69 -0.34
C CYS A 272 -2.09 -7.86 -0.55
N THR A 273 -2.51 -8.95 -1.18
CA THR A 273 -1.68 -10.15 -1.39
C THR A 273 -1.20 -10.30 -2.84
N GLY A 274 -2.00 -9.89 -3.83
CA GLY A 274 -1.76 -10.18 -5.24
C GLY A 274 -2.01 -11.65 -5.64
N VAL A 275 -2.60 -12.45 -4.74
CA VAL A 275 -2.90 -13.86 -4.95
C VAL A 275 -4.30 -14.02 -5.56
N GLU A 276 -4.39 -14.82 -6.63
CA GLU A 276 -5.64 -15.05 -7.38
C GLU A 276 -6.81 -15.49 -6.48
N SER A 277 -6.60 -16.47 -5.59
CA SER A 277 -7.65 -16.95 -4.70
C SER A 277 -8.13 -15.88 -3.71
N CYS A 278 -7.26 -14.93 -3.31
CA CYS A 278 -7.66 -13.81 -2.48
C CYS A 278 -8.54 -12.83 -3.25
N LEU A 279 -8.22 -12.52 -4.51
CA LEU A 279 -9.08 -11.65 -5.33
C LEU A 279 -10.43 -12.33 -5.66
N GLN A 280 -10.43 -13.65 -5.88
CA GLN A 280 -11.67 -14.43 -6.00
C GLN A 280 -12.52 -14.38 -4.71
N ALA A 281 -11.89 -14.57 -3.54
CA ALA A 281 -12.57 -14.49 -2.25
C ALA A 281 -13.12 -13.08 -1.98
N ALA A 282 -12.38 -12.03 -2.35
CA ALA A 282 -12.82 -10.64 -2.27
C ALA A 282 -14.13 -10.40 -3.05
N ILE A 283 -14.27 -11.00 -4.24
CA ILE A 283 -15.50 -10.93 -5.04
C ILE A 283 -16.67 -11.55 -4.29
N TYR A 284 -16.49 -12.70 -3.63
CA TYR A 284 -17.57 -13.35 -2.89
C TYR A 284 -17.91 -12.63 -1.57
N ALA A 285 -16.92 -12.16 -0.81
CA ALA A 285 -17.10 -11.51 0.49
C ALA A 285 -17.67 -10.08 0.40
N THR A 286 -17.47 -9.39 -0.71
CA THR A 286 -17.94 -8.00 -0.88
C THR A 286 -19.44 -7.98 -1.19
N ARG A 287 -20.19 -7.15 -0.46
CA ARG A 287 -21.65 -7.02 -0.62
C ARG A 287 -22.03 -6.50 -2.00
N PRO A 288 -23.29 -6.66 -2.44
CA PRO A 288 -23.79 -5.97 -3.62
C PRO A 288 -23.59 -4.45 -3.57
N GLY A 289 -23.09 -3.86 -4.67
CA GLY A 289 -22.71 -2.46 -4.79
C GLY A 289 -21.44 -2.06 -4.02
N GLY A 290 -20.70 -3.03 -3.47
CA GLY A 290 -19.44 -2.80 -2.77
C GLY A 290 -18.24 -2.66 -3.71
N LYS A 291 -17.05 -2.47 -3.13
CA LYS A 291 -15.81 -2.23 -3.91
C LYS A 291 -14.65 -3.12 -3.47
N ILE A 292 -13.81 -3.50 -4.43
CA ILE A 292 -12.56 -4.20 -4.18
C ILE A 292 -11.40 -3.31 -4.60
N MET A 293 -10.51 -3.02 -3.67
CA MET A 293 -9.28 -2.28 -3.92
C MET A 293 -8.17 -3.28 -4.23
N ILE A 294 -7.69 -3.31 -5.47
CA ILE A 294 -6.60 -4.18 -5.91
C ILE A 294 -5.29 -3.45 -5.68
N ILE A 295 -4.59 -3.82 -4.59
CA ILE A 295 -3.37 -3.14 -4.11
C ILE A 295 -2.17 -4.09 -4.22
N GLY A 296 -2.37 -5.36 -3.87
CA GLY A 296 -1.35 -6.39 -3.95
C GLY A 296 -0.86 -6.60 -5.39
N MET A 297 0.46 -6.70 -5.55
CA MET A 297 1.07 -7.07 -6.82
C MET A 297 1.49 -8.53 -6.76
N GLY A 298 0.90 -9.36 -7.61
CA GLY A 298 1.26 -10.77 -7.73
C GLY A 298 1.22 -11.22 -9.18
N ASN A 299 0.45 -12.27 -9.47
CA ASN A 299 0.35 -12.79 -10.84
C ASN A 299 -0.32 -11.75 -11.76
N PRO A 300 0.29 -11.40 -12.91
CA PRO A 300 -0.21 -10.36 -13.80
C PRO A 300 -1.51 -10.75 -14.52
N ILE A 301 -1.80 -12.05 -14.60
CA ILE A 301 -3.01 -12.61 -15.19
C ILE A 301 -3.65 -13.51 -14.12
N GLN A 302 -4.94 -13.28 -13.87
CA GLN A 302 -5.72 -14.01 -12.87
C GLN A 302 -7.09 -14.40 -13.46
N THR A 303 -7.56 -15.60 -13.12
CA THR A 303 -8.89 -16.11 -13.47
C THR A 303 -9.88 -15.69 -12.39
N LEU A 304 -10.91 -14.93 -12.76
CA LEU A 304 -11.83 -14.31 -11.79
C LEU A 304 -13.29 -14.70 -12.05
N PRO A 305 -14.14 -14.86 -11.00
CA PRO A 305 -15.57 -15.07 -11.14
C PRO A 305 -16.30 -13.77 -11.52
N ILE A 306 -16.07 -13.30 -12.75
CA ILE A 306 -16.62 -12.02 -13.25
C ILE A 306 -18.15 -11.99 -13.22
N SER A 307 -18.81 -13.12 -13.47
CA SER A 307 -20.27 -13.22 -13.37
C SER A 307 -20.77 -12.87 -11.96
N ALA A 308 -20.10 -13.35 -10.90
CA ALA A 308 -20.45 -13.04 -9.51
C ALA A 308 -20.23 -11.55 -9.17
N ALA A 309 -19.15 -10.95 -9.68
CA ALA A 309 -18.90 -9.52 -9.50
C ALA A 309 -19.97 -8.68 -10.23
N SER A 310 -20.27 -9.03 -11.49
CA SER A 310 -21.23 -8.31 -12.32
C SER A 310 -22.65 -8.38 -11.78
N LEU A 311 -23.12 -9.56 -11.34
CA LEU A 311 -24.47 -9.74 -10.79
C LEU A 311 -24.67 -9.01 -9.46
N LYS A 312 -23.58 -8.73 -8.74
CA LYS A 312 -23.58 -7.96 -7.49
C LYS A 312 -23.21 -6.49 -7.70
N GLU A 313 -22.92 -6.04 -8.91
CA GLU A 313 -22.37 -4.69 -9.17
C GLU A 313 -21.15 -4.36 -8.27
N VAL A 314 -20.23 -5.31 -8.10
CA VAL A 314 -19.01 -5.10 -7.32
C VAL A 314 -17.94 -4.44 -8.20
N ASP A 315 -17.48 -3.27 -7.79
CA ASP A 315 -16.43 -2.55 -8.52
C ASP A 315 -15.04 -3.13 -8.22
N LEU A 316 -14.27 -3.43 -9.28
CA LEU A 316 -12.86 -3.81 -9.16
C LEU A 316 -11.98 -2.60 -9.46
N VAL A 317 -11.37 -2.02 -8.42
CA VAL A 317 -10.66 -0.74 -8.49
C VAL A 317 -9.16 -0.93 -8.24
N GLY A 318 -8.36 -0.82 -9.29
CA GLY A 318 -6.90 -0.89 -9.17
C GLY A 318 -6.30 0.31 -8.45
N VAL A 319 -5.34 0.09 -7.54
CA VAL A 319 -4.60 1.13 -6.82
C VAL A 319 -3.15 1.13 -7.28
N PHE A 320 -2.64 2.27 -7.73
CA PHE A 320 -1.25 2.37 -8.19
C PHE A 320 -0.53 3.47 -7.43
N ARG A 321 0.26 3.06 -6.42
CA ARG A 321 1.03 3.97 -5.54
C ARG A 321 0.10 4.97 -4.86
N TYR A 322 0.29 6.27 -5.10
CA TYR A 322 -0.41 7.36 -4.42
C TYR A 322 -0.23 8.68 -5.17
N ALA A 323 -1.15 9.63 -4.97
CA ALA A 323 -1.01 11.03 -5.36
C ALA A 323 -1.68 11.93 -4.31
N ASN A 324 -1.05 13.06 -3.98
CA ASN A 324 -1.53 14.09 -3.04
C ASN A 324 -1.77 13.60 -1.60
N THR A 325 -1.04 12.58 -1.14
CA THR A 325 -1.26 11.97 0.18
C THR A 325 -0.24 12.38 1.23
N TYR A 326 1.00 12.69 0.83
CA TYR A 326 2.13 12.90 1.77
C TYR A 326 1.83 13.95 2.86
N PRO A 327 1.36 15.17 2.54
CA PRO A 327 1.03 16.16 3.55
C PRO A 327 -0.02 15.67 4.56
N ARG A 328 -1.10 15.03 4.08
CA ARG A 328 -2.17 14.50 4.94
C ARG A 328 -1.70 13.35 5.82
N VAL A 329 -0.80 12.50 5.32
CA VAL A 329 -0.21 11.40 6.09
C VAL A 329 0.73 11.94 7.17
N ILE A 330 1.54 12.96 6.86
CA ILE A 330 2.41 13.61 7.85
C ILE A 330 1.59 14.29 8.94
N GLU A 331 0.51 14.98 8.57
CA GLU A 331 -0.44 15.56 9.51
C GLU A 331 -1.09 14.49 10.40
N LEU A 332 -1.52 13.37 9.82
CA LEU A 332 -2.08 12.24 10.56
C LEU A 332 -1.09 11.72 11.61
N LEU A 333 0.18 11.52 11.23
CA LEU A 333 1.23 11.06 12.15
C LEU A 333 1.54 12.07 13.26
N SER A 334 1.56 13.37 12.94
CA SER A 334 1.83 14.44 13.92
C SER A 334 0.65 14.68 14.87
N SER A 335 -0.58 14.53 14.39
CA SER A 335 -1.80 14.75 15.19
C SER A 335 -2.00 13.76 16.33
N LYS A 336 -1.27 12.62 16.30
CA LYS A 336 -1.45 11.50 17.24
C LYS A 336 -2.92 11.06 17.34
N ASN A 337 -3.58 10.98 16.18
CA ASN A 337 -4.99 10.61 16.08
C ASN A 337 -5.25 9.30 16.85
N PRO A 338 -6.20 9.27 17.81
CA PRO A 338 -6.44 8.11 18.65
C PRO A 338 -6.98 6.89 17.89
N LEU A 339 -7.49 7.08 16.67
CA LEU A 339 -7.91 5.98 15.79
C LEU A 339 -6.76 5.36 15.00
N LEU A 340 -5.59 6.02 14.95
CA LEU A 340 -4.41 5.46 14.30
C LEU A 340 -3.74 4.48 15.27
N PRO A 341 -3.70 3.16 14.96
CA PRO A 341 -2.94 2.20 15.75
C PRO A 341 -1.43 2.51 15.71
N PRO A 342 -0.60 1.93 16.60
CA PRO A 342 0.82 2.25 16.70
C PRO A 342 1.62 1.74 15.49
N VAL A 343 1.59 2.49 14.38
CA VAL A 343 2.22 2.13 13.10
C VAL A 343 3.75 2.01 13.18
N GLU A 344 4.38 2.67 14.16
CA GLU A 344 5.80 2.51 14.47
C GLU A 344 6.18 1.08 14.88
N GLU A 345 5.26 0.31 15.47
CA GLU A 345 5.50 -1.07 15.88
C GLU A 345 5.63 -2.03 14.69
N LEU A 346 5.20 -1.62 13.49
CA LEU A 346 5.46 -2.38 12.26
C LEU A 346 6.96 -2.53 11.99
N ILE A 347 7.79 -1.60 12.49
CA ILE A 347 9.25 -1.60 12.32
C ILE A 347 9.87 -2.62 13.28
N THR A 348 9.91 -3.87 12.85
CA THR A 348 10.37 -4.98 13.69
C THR A 348 11.89 -5.17 13.65
N HIS A 349 12.56 -4.78 12.56
CA HIS A 349 14.00 -4.97 12.36
C HIS A 349 14.69 -3.72 11.83
N ARG A 350 15.90 -3.44 12.33
CA ARG A 350 16.69 -2.25 12.02
C ARG A 350 18.13 -2.61 11.69
N TYR A 351 18.64 -2.04 10.61
CA TYR A 351 20.00 -2.26 10.13
C TYR A 351 20.74 -0.92 10.01
N GLY A 352 21.85 -0.78 10.72
CA GLY A 352 22.56 0.50 10.91
C GLY A 352 23.50 0.92 9.78
N SER A 353 24.04 -0.05 9.04
CA SER A 353 25.07 0.16 8.02
C SER A 353 24.56 -0.17 6.62
N LEU A 354 25.07 0.51 5.59
CA LEU A 354 24.87 0.09 4.21
C LEU A 354 25.44 -1.32 3.96
N ASP A 355 26.52 -1.70 4.64
CA ASP A 355 27.14 -3.03 4.51
C ASP A 355 26.22 -4.16 4.98
N SER A 356 25.25 -3.85 5.84
CA SER A 356 24.28 -4.82 6.33
C SER A 356 23.03 -4.95 5.44
N ILE A 357 22.94 -4.19 4.34
CA ILE A 357 21.77 -4.23 3.46
C ILE A 357 21.50 -5.60 2.85
N PRO A 358 22.48 -6.37 2.34
CA PRO A 358 22.22 -7.72 1.86
C PRO A 358 21.51 -8.60 2.91
N HIS A 359 21.96 -8.56 4.17
CA HIS A 359 21.31 -9.26 5.28
C HIS A 359 19.91 -8.73 5.60
N ALA A 360 19.68 -7.41 5.43
CA ALA A 360 18.37 -6.81 5.61
C ALA A 360 17.36 -7.32 4.57
N PHE A 361 17.80 -7.54 3.32
CA PHE A 361 16.97 -8.16 2.27
C PHE A 361 16.63 -9.62 2.59
N ASP A 362 17.60 -10.40 3.06
CA ASP A 362 17.35 -11.77 3.50
C ASP A 362 16.33 -11.82 4.65
N MET A 363 16.46 -10.91 5.62
CA MET A 363 15.52 -10.80 6.74
C MET A 363 14.13 -10.41 6.25
N ALA A 364 14.01 -9.42 5.36
CA ALA A 364 12.73 -8.95 4.83
C ALA A 364 11.95 -10.04 4.06
N GLY A 365 12.63 -11.08 3.57
CA GLY A 365 12.00 -12.25 2.96
C GLY A 365 11.45 -13.28 3.96
N LYS A 366 11.71 -13.15 5.26
CA LYS A 366 11.25 -14.08 6.30
C LYS A 366 9.90 -13.68 6.88
N VAL A 367 9.19 -14.66 7.46
CA VAL A 367 7.97 -14.44 8.27
C VAL A 367 8.32 -14.19 9.73
N LYS A 368 9.29 -14.95 10.24
CA LYS A 368 9.88 -14.81 11.57
C LYS A 368 11.40 -14.82 11.47
N ASP A 369 12.06 -14.13 12.37
CA ASP A 369 13.50 -14.24 12.55
C ASP A 369 13.86 -15.55 13.27
N ASP A 370 15.16 -15.76 13.48
CA ASP A 370 15.69 -16.97 14.09
C ASP A 370 15.37 -17.06 15.60
N GLU A 371 14.88 -15.97 16.21
CA GLU A 371 14.40 -15.89 17.60
C GLU A 371 12.86 -16.06 17.68
N GLY A 372 12.19 -16.24 16.55
CA GLY A 372 10.74 -16.41 16.47
C GLY A 372 9.93 -15.12 16.47
N LYS A 373 10.57 -13.96 16.40
CA LYS A 373 9.91 -12.64 16.32
C LYS A 373 9.37 -12.41 14.90
N LEU A 374 8.17 -11.84 14.80
CA LEU A 374 7.58 -11.50 13.51
C LEU A 374 8.42 -10.48 12.73
N VAL A 375 8.57 -10.75 11.44
CA VAL A 375 9.11 -9.81 10.46
C VAL A 375 7.93 -9.18 9.72
N LEU A 376 7.75 -7.87 9.93
CA LEU A 376 6.69 -7.07 9.31
C LEU A 376 7.28 -5.96 8.45
N LYS A 377 8.15 -5.13 9.03
CA LYS A 377 8.90 -4.09 8.31
C LYS A 377 10.37 -4.09 8.72
N VAL A 378 11.23 -4.19 7.72
CA VAL A 378 12.69 -4.08 7.87
C VAL A 378 13.11 -2.70 7.41
N MET A 379 13.90 -2.01 8.23
CA MET A 379 14.42 -0.68 7.92
C MET A 379 15.94 -0.66 7.94
N ARG A 380 16.52 0.08 6.99
CA ARG A 380 17.84 0.65 7.15
C ARG A 380 17.70 1.96 7.90
N GLN A 381 18.34 2.08 9.06
CA GLN A 381 18.30 3.27 9.89
C GLN A 381 19.71 3.64 10.35
N LEU A 382 20.26 4.77 9.88
CA LEU A 382 21.45 5.31 10.53
C LEU A 382 21.06 5.89 11.88
N ALA A 383 21.80 5.51 12.93
CA ALA A 383 21.77 6.25 14.18
C ALA A 383 22.04 7.73 13.88
N LEU A 384 21.16 8.60 14.34
CA LEU A 384 21.49 10.03 14.39
C LEU A 384 22.72 10.14 15.28
N ILE A 385 23.87 10.50 14.71
CA ILE A 385 24.99 10.99 15.50
C ILE A 385 24.40 12.12 16.33
N ARG A 386 24.24 11.93 17.65
CA ARG A 386 23.90 13.02 18.57
C ARG A 386 24.84 14.16 18.20
N PRO A 387 24.34 15.38 17.90
CA PRO A 387 25.24 16.48 17.65
C PRO A 387 26.17 16.57 18.85
N LEU A 388 27.46 16.30 18.63
CA LEU A 388 28.49 16.65 19.58
C LEU A 388 28.26 18.14 19.84
N ALA A 389 27.86 18.46 21.07
CA ALA A 389 27.72 19.85 21.48
C ALA A 389 29.01 20.54 21.07
N LEU A 390 28.93 21.43 20.07
CA LEU A 390 30.02 22.30 19.68
C LEU A 390 30.25 23.19 20.90
N ASN A 391 31.13 22.72 21.78
CA ASN A 391 31.53 23.42 22.98
C ASN A 391 32.31 24.64 22.47
N ASN A 392 31.60 25.75 22.36
CA ASN A 392 32.11 27.02 21.86
C ASN A 392 33.01 27.68 22.93
N ARG A 393 34.01 26.94 23.41
CA ARG A 393 35.04 27.48 24.30
C ARG A 393 36.15 28.06 23.44
N ARG A 394 36.10 29.39 23.28
CA ARG A 394 37.24 30.18 22.81
C ARG A 394 38.50 29.78 23.59
N PRO A 395 39.68 29.64 22.96
CA PRO A 395 40.91 29.37 23.69
C PRO A 395 41.24 30.58 24.57
N ARG A 396 41.19 30.40 25.89
CA ARG A 396 41.84 31.33 26.82
C ARG A 396 43.34 31.07 26.76
N THR A 397 44.09 32.03 26.24
CA THR A 397 45.55 32.09 26.35
C THR A 397 45.92 32.21 27.83
N ALA A 398 46.43 31.13 28.43
CA ALA A 398 47.00 31.17 29.77
C ALA A 398 48.52 31.31 29.67
N ARG A 399 49.04 32.44 30.16
CA ARG A 399 50.46 32.69 30.36
C ARG A 399 51.00 31.71 31.40
N LEU A 400 52.04 30.96 31.03
CA LEU A 400 52.86 30.15 31.92
C LEU A 400 53.64 31.04 32.89
N HIS A 401 53.34 30.99 34.18
CA HIS A 401 54.25 31.40 35.25
C HIS A 401 54.10 30.42 36.44
N GLY A 402 55.20 29.77 36.83
CA GLY A 402 55.48 29.48 38.23
C GLY A 402 55.22 28.07 38.78
N ARG A 403 56.35 27.36 38.96
CA ARG A 403 56.70 26.43 40.06
C ARG A 403 55.94 25.11 40.22
N VAL A 404 56.68 24.05 39.87
CA VAL A 404 56.44 22.64 40.24
C VAL A 404 56.79 22.43 41.72
N THR A 405 55.85 21.89 42.49
CA THR A 405 56.12 21.13 43.71
C THR A 405 55.47 19.75 43.58
N ILE A 406 56.28 18.73 43.83
CA ILE A 406 55.95 17.31 43.72
C ILE A 406 55.33 16.85 45.05
N SER A 407 54.12 16.29 45.05
CA SER A 407 53.79 15.18 45.96
C SER A 407 52.63 14.32 45.44
N ASN A 408 52.83 13.01 45.60
CA ASN A 408 51.87 11.90 45.63
C ASN A 408 51.12 11.47 44.35
N LYS A 409 51.88 10.77 43.48
CA LYS A 409 51.37 9.61 42.72
C LYS A 409 51.76 8.31 43.43
N GLN A 410 50.91 7.85 44.35
CA GLN A 410 50.81 6.45 44.75
C GLN A 410 49.32 6.14 44.95
N GLN A 411 48.63 5.71 43.88
CA GLN A 411 47.45 4.84 43.92
C GLN A 411 46.74 4.70 42.55
N LEU A 412 47.47 4.55 41.43
CA LEU A 412 46.81 4.08 40.20
C LEU A 412 47.75 3.44 39.17
N ALA A 413 48.63 2.55 39.61
CA ALA A 413 49.48 1.76 38.71
C ALA A 413 49.84 0.38 39.31
N ARG A 414 48.83 -0.37 39.74
CA ARG A 414 48.92 -1.82 40.01
C ARG A 414 47.60 -2.47 39.58
N LYS A 415 47.44 -2.71 38.26
CA LYS A 415 46.51 -3.73 37.73
C LYS A 415 46.60 -3.93 36.21
N LEU A 416 47.75 -3.68 35.59
CA LEU A 416 48.01 -4.08 34.21
C LEU A 416 49.42 -4.66 34.12
N LEU A 417 49.52 -5.81 33.46
CA LEU A 417 50.69 -6.68 33.24
C LEU A 417 50.88 -7.76 34.29
N GLN A 418 50.33 -8.95 34.03
CA GLN A 418 51.03 -10.22 34.24
C GLN A 418 50.32 -11.39 33.54
N HIS A 419 51.09 -12.06 32.67
CA HIS A 419 50.99 -13.43 32.15
C HIS A 419 49.99 -13.78 31.02
N GLY A 420 50.56 -14.04 29.85
CA GLY A 420 50.12 -15.12 28.97
C GLY A 420 51.03 -16.35 29.13
N GLU A 421 50.48 -17.55 28.90
CA GLU A 421 51.06 -18.68 28.15
C GLU A 421 50.14 -19.93 28.18
N VAL A 422 49.76 -20.40 26.98
CA VAL A 422 49.69 -21.76 26.39
C VAL A 422 49.42 -23.04 27.24
N LEU A 423 48.27 -23.72 26.94
CA LEU A 423 47.90 -25.15 26.69
C LEU A 423 48.63 -26.35 27.39
N PRO A 424 47.96 -27.53 27.67
CA PRO A 424 47.44 -28.45 26.62
C PRO A 424 46.20 -29.35 26.93
N THR A 425 45.84 -30.10 25.88
CA THR A 425 44.78 -31.09 25.59
C THR A 425 44.53 -32.23 26.59
N GLY A 426 43.28 -32.72 26.66
CA GLY A 426 42.95 -34.06 27.18
C GLY A 426 41.44 -34.34 27.32
N THR A 427 40.96 -35.32 26.56
CA THR A 427 39.59 -35.89 26.49
C THR A 427 39.12 -36.63 27.75
N LEU A 428 37.81 -36.60 28.08
CA LEU A 428 36.94 -37.75 28.46
C LEU A 428 35.51 -37.29 28.89
N LYS A 429 34.47 -37.88 28.29
CA LYS A 429 33.09 -38.04 28.83
C LYS A 429 32.99 -39.45 29.50
N PRO A 430 31.89 -39.95 30.13
CA PRO A 430 30.56 -39.37 30.44
C PRO A 430 30.08 -39.59 31.91
N GLY A 431 28.94 -39.02 32.30
CA GLY A 431 28.26 -39.39 33.56
C GLY A 431 26.89 -38.71 33.76
N ASN A 432 25.83 -39.53 33.74
CA ASN A 432 24.43 -39.18 34.02
C ASN A 432 24.19 -38.71 35.46
N THR A 433 23.18 -37.87 35.67
CA THR A 433 21.99 -38.04 36.58
C THR A 433 21.38 -36.66 36.91
N PRO A 434 20.03 -36.51 36.93
CA PRO A 434 19.37 -35.20 36.91
C PRO A 434 19.13 -34.64 38.31
N LEU A 435 19.15 -33.30 38.45
CA LEU A 435 18.66 -32.60 39.64
C LEU A 435 17.51 -31.66 39.26
N GLN A 436 16.39 -31.90 39.94
CA GLN A 436 15.13 -31.17 39.87
C GLN A 436 15.21 -29.78 40.54
N PRO A 437 14.26 -28.87 40.25
CA PRO A 437 14.38 -27.44 40.55
C PRO A 437 13.98 -27.07 41.99
N VAL A 438 14.71 -26.10 42.55
CA VAL A 438 14.38 -25.40 43.80
C VAL A 438 13.59 -24.12 43.47
N PRO A 439 12.48 -23.81 44.17
CA PRO A 439 11.67 -22.64 43.88
C PRO A 439 12.23 -21.38 44.58
N MET A 440 12.43 -20.30 43.84
CA MET A 440 12.73 -18.99 44.43
C MET A 440 11.52 -18.05 44.34
N ARG A 441 11.13 -17.58 45.52
CA ARG A 441 10.00 -16.71 45.83
C ARG A 441 10.12 -15.34 45.17
N ALA A 442 9.06 -14.91 44.51
CA ALA A 442 8.82 -13.53 44.12
C ALA A 442 8.61 -12.64 45.35
N ARG A 443 9.31 -11.50 45.42
CA ARG A 443 8.98 -10.38 46.31
C ARG A 443 8.19 -9.35 45.50
N HIS A 444 6.91 -9.19 45.82
CA HIS A 444 6.12 -8.02 45.42
C HIS A 444 6.08 -7.04 46.59
N ALA A 445 6.49 -5.81 46.34
CA ALA A 445 6.24 -4.66 47.18
C ALA A 445 5.18 -3.79 46.47
N HIS A 446 3.97 -3.77 47.00
CA HIS A 446 2.94 -2.80 46.62
C HIS A 446 2.76 -1.80 47.77
N HIS A 447 3.12 -0.55 47.49
CA HIS A 447 2.71 0.61 48.28
C HIS A 447 1.22 0.88 48.05
N ARG A 448 0.44 0.87 49.13
CA ARG A 448 -0.85 1.56 49.25
C ARG A 448 -0.58 3.03 49.61
N LEU A 449 -1.40 3.94 49.08
CA LEU A 449 -1.95 5.17 49.69
C LEU A 449 -2.86 5.79 48.60
N ALA A 450 -4.19 5.65 48.71
CA ALA A 450 -5.14 6.57 49.36
C ALA A 450 -5.78 7.57 48.38
N GLN A 451 -7.08 7.37 48.09
CA GLN A 451 -8.00 8.33 47.45
C GLN A 451 -8.95 8.92 48.51
N PRO A 452 -9.41 10.17 48.35
CA PRO A 452 -10.60 10.70 49.03
C PRO A 452 -11.72 11.05 47.99
N PRO A 453 -12.96 11.42 48.40
CA PRO A 453 -14.13 10.56 48.27
C PRO A 453 -15.18 11.04 47.24
N ARG A 454 -16.16 10.16 47.01
CA ARG A 454 -17.37 10.36 46.20
C ARG A 454 -18.37 11.29 46.88
N HIS A 455 -19.11 12.05 46.08
CA HIS A 455 -20.35 12.71 46.46
C HIS A 455 -21.54 11.81 46.17
N ASP A 456 -22.36 11.60 47.21
CA ASP A 456 -23.70 11.01 47.15
C ASP A 456 -24.72 12.03 46.63
N HIS A 457 -25.59 11.61 45.72
CA HIS A 457 -26.96 12.10 45.67
C HIS A 457 -27.89 10.92 45.45
N ALA A 458 -28.82 10.79 46.39
CA ALA A 458 -29.77 9.70 46.49
C ALA A 458 -31.17 10.15 46.05
N HIS A 459 -31.92 9.18 45.53
CA HIS A 459 -33.38 9.01 45.49
C HIS A 459 -34.26 10.01 44.72
N VAL A 460 -35.03 9.50 43.76
CA VAL A 460 -36.47 9.20 43.92
C VAL A 460 -36.84 8.03 42.98
N GLU A 461 -37.39 6.94 43.54
CA GLU A 461 -38.18 5.93 42.83
C GLU A 461 -39.68 6.25 43.00
N HIS A 462 -40.49 5.92 42.00
CA HIS A 462 -41.86 5.43 42.22
C HIS A 462 -42.23 4.38 41.14
N PRO A 463 -43.08 3.38 41.46
CA PRO A 463 -43.22 2.14 40.70
C PRO A 463 -44.55 2.02 39.94
N ASP A 464 -44.67 0.86 39.27
CA ASP A 464 -45.87 0.13 38.84
C ASP A 464 -46.32 0.16 37.37
N GLY A 465 -46.54 -1.06 36.84
CA GLY A 465 -47.41 -1.31 35.69
C GLY A 465 -46.96 -2.46 34.79
N ARG A 466 -47.32 -3.71 35.12
CA ARG A 466 -47.14 -4.89 34.24
C ARG A 466 -48.34 -5.12 33.29
N HIS A 467 -48.03 -5.78 32.16
CA HIS A 467 -48.84 -6.78 31.39
C HIS A 467 -49.84 -6.30 30.28
N PRO A 468 -50.23 -7.14 29.30
CA PRO A 468 -49.46 -7.39 28.04
C PRO A 468 -50.35 -7.57 26.76
N VAL A 469 -49.72 -7.93 25.62
CA VAL A 469 -50.23 -8.63 24.40
C VAL A 469 -51.43 -8.04 23.63
N GLN A 470 -51.25 -7.77 22.32
CA GLN A 470 -52.05 -8.41 21.24
C GLN A 470 -51.51 -8.19 19.82
N ASP A 471 -51.29 -9.32 19.15
CA ASP A 471 -51.20 -9.51 17.71
C ASP A 471 -52.41 -8.95 16.95
N ARG A 472 -52.17 -8.43 15.74
CA ARG A 472 -53.09 -8.55 14.57
C ARG A 472 -52.38 -8.12 13.29
N ALA A 473 -52.21 -9.07 12.36
CA ALA A 473 -52.06 -8.82 10.92
C ALA A 473 -53.44 -9.00 10.22
N PRO A 474 -53.55 -8.93 8.89
CA PRO A 474 -53.43 -7.73 8.03
C PRO A 474 -54.76 -7.46 7.27
N GLN A 475 -54.95 -6.27 6.70
CA GLN A 475 -55.99 -6.03 5.70
C GLN A 475 -55.44 -5.39 4.43
N ARG A 476 -55.60 -6.11 3.32
CA ARG A 476 -55.49 -5.65 1.92
C ARG A 476 -56.85 -5.20 1.43
N ILE A 477 -56.94 -3.98 0.89
CA ILE A 477 -57.81 -3.52 -0.23
C ILE A 477 -57.06 -2.28 -0.77
N GLY A 478 -56.58 -2.16 -2.01
CA GLY A 478 -57.25 -2.32 -3.30
C GLY A 478 -57.65 -0.93 -3.82
N GLY A 479 -56.91 -0.36 -4.80
CA GLY A 479 -57.30 0.90 -5.46
C GLY A 479 -56.18 1.55 -6.27
N PHE A 480 -56.33 1.54 -7.60
CA PHE A 480 -55.39 1.99 -8.62
C PHE A 480 -55.78 3.38 -9.18
N LEU A 481 -54.79 4.10 -9.77
CA LEU A 481 -54.83 5.26 -10.71
C LEU A 481 -55.03 6.70 -10.17
N PRO A 482 -54.53 7.76 -10.86
CA PRO A 482 -53.13 8.05 -11.21
C PRO A 482 -52.70 9.49 -10.79
N PHE A 483 -51.40 9.73 -10.57
CA PHE A 483 -50.85 11.05 -10.24
C PHE A 483 -50.78 11.99 -11.46
N ARG A 484 -51.44 13.15 -11.39
CA ARG A 484 -51.24 14.31 -12.28
C ARG A 484 -50.14 15.22 -11.71
N LEU A 485 -49.20 15.61 -12.57
CA LEU A 485 -48.19 16.64 -12.33
C LEU A 485 -48.86 18.02 -12.23
N GLY A 486 -48.69 18.69 -11.10
CA GLY A 486 -49.07 20.08 -10.88
C GLY A 486 -47.84 20.99 -10.88
N HIS A 487 -47.84 21.96 -11.80
CA HIS A 487 -46.93 23.10 -11.79
C HIS A 487 -47.17 23.98 -10.56
N GLY A 488 -46.12 24.26 -9.79
CA GLY A 488 -46.12 25.21 -8.68
C GLY A 488 -44.90 26.11 -8.75
N ALA A 489 -45.15 27.42 -8.94
CA ALA A 489 -44.16 28.47 -9.08
C ALA A 489 -43.44 28.79 -7.75
N VAL A 490 -42.16 29.13 -7.85
CA VAL A 490 -41.31 29.61 -6.73
C VAL A 490 -41.16 31.13 -6.82
N PRO A 491 -41.28 31.90 -5.71
CA PRO A 491 -41.20 33.36 -5.73
C PRO A 491 -39.75 33.89 -5.73
N ARG A 492 -39.52 35.00 -6.45
CA ARG A 492 -38.29 35.80 -6.45
C ARG A 492 -38.26 36.81 -5.28
N PRO A 493 -37.08 37.10 -4.72
CA PRO A 493 -36.79 38.40 -4.10
C PRO A 493 -35.91 39.30 -5.01
N ARG A 494 -35.99 40.60 -4.72
CA ARG A 494 -35.62 41.78 -5.51
C ARG A 494 -34.13 42.12 -5.59
N ASP A 495 -33.86 42.93 -6.62
CA ASP A 495 -32.61 43.56 -7.05
C ASP A 495 -31.92 44.49 -6.04
N LEU A 496 -30.58 44.56 -6.16
CA LEU A 496 -29.76 45.74 -5.84
C LEU A 496 -28.67 45.90 -6.93
N HIS A 497 -28.61 47.09 -7.53
CA HIS A 497 -27.69 47.55 -8.58
C HIS A 497 -26.36 48.10 -8.04
N ASN A 498 -25.25 47.87 -8.77
CA ASN A 498 -24.31 48.89 -9.32
C ASN A 498 -23.13 48.18 -10.04
N ASP A 499 -22.98 48.37 -11.36
CA ASP A 499 -22.00 49.23 -12.08
C ASP A 499 -20.53 48.74 -11.95
N THR A 500 -19.80 48.31 -13.00
CA THR A 500 -19.38 49.05 -14.21
C THR A 500 -18.87 48.12 -15.36
N ALA A 501 -18.82 48.67 -16.59
CA ALA A 501 -18.73 48.07 -17.94
C ALA A 501 -17.43 47.30 -18.39
N PRO A 502 -17.46 46.55 -19.52
CA PRO A 502 -16.34 45.75 -20.06
C PRO A 502 -15.66 46.34 -21.32
N PRO A 503 -14.46 45.84 -21.72
CA PRO A 503 -14.02 45.87 -23.12
C PRO A 503 -13.36 44.53 -23.58
N PRO A 504 -12.93 44.36 -24.86
CA PRO A 504 -13.75 44.03 -26.02
C PRO A 504 -13.45 42.63 -26.63
N ALA A 505 -14.35 42.19 -27.52
CA ALA A 505 -14.37 40.88 -28.18
C ALA A 505 -13.24 40.65 -29.21
N GLN A 506 -12.75 39.40 -29.31
CA GLN A 506 -12.18 38.84 -30.54
C GLN A 506 -12.44 37.31 -30.68
N ARG A 507 -13.12 36.96 -31.78
CA ARG A 507 -13.11 35.71 -32.58
C ARG A 507 -13.59 34.40 -31.94
N LEU A 508 -14.88 34.12 -32.12
CA LEU A 508 -15.45 32.77 -32.15
C LEU A 508 -15.07 32.06 -33.47
N LEU A 509 -14.35 30.95 -33.36
CA LEU A 509 -14.21 29.95 -34.43
C LEU A 509 -15.39 28.98 -34.36
N ALA A 510 -16.01 28.76 -35.51
CA ALA A 510 -17.17 27.90 -35.71
C ALA A 510 -16.85 26.41 -35.45
N LEU A 511 -17.75 25.73 -34.74
CA LEU A 511 -17.81 24.27 -34.62
C LEU A 511 -18.71 23.71 -35.74
N PRO A 512 -18.30 22.64 -36.46
CA PRO A 512 -19.16 22.02 -37.46
C PRO A 512 -20.26 21.17 -36.80
N ARG A 513 -21.45 21.26 -37.42
CA ARG A 513 -22.72 20.64 -37.02
C ARG A 513 -22.65 19.11 -37.10
N MET A 514 -23.16 18.43 -36.07
CA MET A 514 -23.47 17.00 -36.09
C MET A 514 -24.67 16.73 -37.01
N CYS A 515 -24.49 15.86 -38.01
CA CYS A 515 -25.57 15.29 -38.79
C CYS A 515 -26.30 14.20 -37.99
N ARG A 516 -27.63 14.31 -37.89
CA ARG A 516 -28.53 13.22 -37.47
C ARG A 516 -28.86 12.35 -38.70
N PRO A 517 -28.86 11.02 -38.61
CA PRO A 517 -29.46 10.20 -39.66
C PRO A 517 -30.98 10.13 -39.45
N VAL A 518 -31.71 10.52 -40.49
CA VAL A 518 -33.10 10.15 -40.76
C VAL A 518 -33.03 8.85 -41.57
N ILE A 519 -33.69 7.78 -41.10
CA ILE A 519 -33.86 6.55 -41.88
C ILE A 519 -35.34 6.48 -42.28
N THR A 520 -35.60 6.58 -43.58
CA THR A 520 -36.85 6.19 -44.22
C THR A 520 -36.74 4.72 -44.63
N TYR A 521 -37.79 3.93 -44.36
CA TYR A 521 -37.93 2.58 -44.89
C TYR A 521 -38.47 2.64 -46.32
N ASP A 522 -37.87 1.87 -47.22
CA ASP A 522 -38.41 1.58 -48.55
C ASP A 522 -38.44 0.06 -48.72
N GLU A 523 -39.63 -0.46 -48.99
CA GLU A 523 -39.91 -1.87 -49.27
C GLU A 523 -39.77 -2.08 -50.79
N ASP A 524 -38.75 -2.81 -51.25
CA ASP A 524 -38.88 -3.74 -52.38
C ASP A 524 -37.53 -4.38 -52.69
N CYS A 525 -37.46 -5.72 -52.56
CA CYS A 525 -36.30 -6.51 -52.98
C CYS A 525 -36.80 -7.64 -53.88
N ARG A 526 -36.65 -7.45 -55.21
CA ARG A 526 -36.75 -8.53 -56.21
C ARG A 526 -35.36 -8.98 -56.63
N ALA A 527 -35.29 -10.29 -56.86
CA ALA A 527 -34.14 -11.10 -57.22
C ALA A 527 -33.34 -10.60 -58.45
N GLY A 528 -32.03 -10.88 -58.45
CA GLY A 528 -31.19 -10.69 -59.63
C GLY A 528 -29.75 -11.12 -59.39
N SER A 529 -29.41 -12.27 -59.94
CA SER A 529 -28.12 -12.95 -59.90
C SER A 529 -27.02 -12.30 -60.75
N ALA A 530 -25.78 -12.57 -60.32
CA ALA A 530 -24.58 -12.80 -61.13
C ALA A 530 -23.84 -11.62 -61.76
N GLY A 531 -22.51 -11.66 -61.57
CA GLY A 531 -21.53 -11.12 -62.51
C GLY A 531 -20.77 -9.89 -62.02
N THR A 532 -19.50 -10.06 -61.64
CA THR A 532 -18.38 -9.75 -62.56
C THR A 532 -17.02 -9.97 -61.90
N GLU A 533 -16.19 -10.70 -62.64
CA GLU A 533 -14.76 -10.83 -62.44
C GLU A 533 -13.99 -9.52 -62.70
N ARG A 534 -12.91 -9.35 -61.92
CA ARG A 534 -11.55 -8.87 -62.25
C ARG A 534 -11.35 -7.56 -63.00
N VAL A 535 -10.45 -6.73 -62.47
CA VAL A 535 -9.12 -6.30 -63.03
C VAL A 535 -8.45 -5.41 -61.95
N ARG A 536 -7.37 -5.87 -61.27
CA ARG A 536 -5.92 -5.55 -61.47
C ARG A 536 -5.60 -4.02 -61.42
N ARG A 537 -4.54 -3.49 -60.79
CA ARG A 537 -3.24 -4.01 -60.32
C ARG A 537 -2.49 -2.90 -59.52
N GLN A 538 -1.40 -3.33 -58.85
CA GLN A 538 -0.14 -2.59 -58.53
C GLN A 538 -0.15 -1.52 -57.41
N THR A 539 0.83 -1.41 -56.49
CA THR A 539 2.21 -1.94 -56.30
C THR A 539 2.57 -1.74 -54.80
N ASP A 540 3.08 -2.74 -54.07
CA ASP A 540 4.50 -3.01 -53.69
C ASP A 540 4.88 -2.63 -52.24
N ALA A 541 5.81 -3.43 -51.70
CA ALA A 541 6.67 -3.26 -50.52
C ALA A 541 6.29 -3.94 -49.18
N SER A 542 6.73 -5.22 -49.08
CA SER A 542 7.62 -5.83 -48.06
C SER A 542 7.39 -5.64 -46.55
N TRP A 543 7.18 -6.76 -45.85
CA TRP A 543 7.79 -7.05 -44.53
C TRP A 543 8.18 -8.53 -44.45
N ASP A 544 9.45 -8.76 -44.09
CA ASP A 544 10.07 -10.07 -43.88
C ASP A 544 9.51 -10.79 -42.64
N VAL A 545 9.30 -12.10 -42.76
CA VAL A 545 8.97 -13.01 -41.65
C VAL A 545 10.05 -14.08 -41.55
N TRP A 546 10.68 -14.18 -40.38
CA TRP A 546 11.60 -15.25 -40.00
C TRP A 546 10.85 -16.56 -39.73
N PRO A 547 11.31 -17.74 -40.22
CA PRO A 547 10.68 -19.02 -39.91
C PRO A 547 11.24 -19.61 -38.62
N MET A 548 10.36 -19.96 -37.67
CA MET A 548 10.67 -20.90 -36.60
C MET A 548 10.05 -22.26 -36.94
N HIS A 549 10.92 -23.27 -37.01
CA HIS A 549 10.59 -24.67 -37.19
C HIS A 549 9.70 -25.20 -36.04
N LEU A 550 8.54 -25.75 -36.38
CA LEU A 550 7.79 -26.64 -35.51
C LEU A 550 7.84 -28.06 -36.08
N GLY A 551 8.41 -28.95 -35.27
CA GLY A 551 8.54 -30.36 -35.56
C GLY A 551 7.19 -31.08 -35.55
N SER A 552 7.13 -32.08 -36.41
CA SER A 552 6.07 -33.07 -36.61
C SER A 552 5.77 -33.89 -35.35
N SER A 553 4.49 -33.98 -34.95
CA SER A 553 3.82 -35.26 -34.70
C SER A 553 2.30 -35.08 -34.58
N LEU A 554 1.58 -36.15 -34.93
CA LEU A 554 0.13 -36.39 -34.78
C LEU A 554 -0.81 -35.83 -35.85
N ALA A 555 -0.78 -36.53 -36.99
CA ALA A 555 -1.99 -36.86 -37.73
C ALA A 555 -2.81 -37.88 -36.92
N SER A 556 -4.05 -37.51 -36.56
CA SER A 556 -5.24 -38.39 -36.49
C SER A 556 -6.34 -37.63 -35.75
N VAL A 557 -7.36 -37.21 -36.52
CA VAL A 557 -8.82 -37.22 -36.24
C VAL A 557 -9.41 -36.33 -37.34
N LEU A 558 -9.53 -36.92 -38.53
CA LEU A 558 -10.57 -36.56 -39.47
C LEU A 558 -11.66 -37.59 -39.23
N ASP A 559 -12.68 -37.22 -38.44
CA ASP A 559 -14.01 -37.77 -38.67
C ASP A 559 -15.10 -36.81 -38.19
N ALA A 560 -15.87 -36.38 -39.18
CA ALA A 560 -17.25 -35.92 -39.20
C ALA A 560 -17.77 -34.90 -38.16
N GLY A 561 -18.10 -33.70 -38.68
CA GLY A 561 -19.38 -33.08 -38.32
C GLY A 561 -19.36 -31.64 -37.77
N PHE A 562 -18.78 -30.67 -38.49
CA PHE A 562 -19.05 -29.25 -38.21
C PHE A 562 -19.81 -28.59 -39.37
N VAL A 563 -21.10 -28.34 -39.14
CA VAL A 563 -21.93 -27.46 -39.95
C VAL A 563 -21.53 -26.02 -39.64
N TYR A 564 -21.00 -25.31 -40.64
CA TYR A 564 -20.82 -23.86 -40.56
C TYR A 564 -22.19 -23.16 -40.68
N VAL A 565 -22.70 -22.61 -39.58
CA VAL A 565 -23.81 -21.65 -39.64
C VAL A 565 -23.20 -20.24 -39.69
N LEU A 566 -23.29 -19.63 -40.86
CA LEU A 566 -23.04 -18.20 -41.05
C LEU A 566 -24.23 -17.42 -40.46
N MET A 567 -24.11 -16.96 -39.21
CA MET A 567 -25.15 -16.15 -38.58
C MET A 567 -24.89 -14.66 -38.82
N ARG A 568 -25.79 -14.07 -39.62
CA ARG A 568 -25.93 -12.64 -39.86
C ARG A 568 -26.50 -12.02 -38.58
N VAL A 569 -25.72 -11.16 -37.91
CA VAL A 569 -26.12 -10.49 -36.67
C VAL A 569 -27.31 -9.57 -36.94
N CYS A 570 -28.49 -9.96 -36.48
CA CYS A 570 -29.60 -9.04 -36.19
C CYS A 570 -29.74 -8.96 -34.67
N LEU A 571 -29.87 -7.74 -34.16
CA LEU A 571 -30.04 -7.42 -32.74
C LEU A 571 -31.20 -8.22 -32.13
N GLY A 572 -30.84 -9.18 -31.27
CA GLY A 572 -31.74 -9.88 -30.37
C GLY A 572 -30.89 -10.44 -29.24
N VAL A 573 -31.24 -10.11 -28.00
CA VAL A 573 -30.60 -10.65 -26.80
C VAL A 573 -30.83 -12.17 -26.79
N VAL A 574 -29.74 -12.94 -26.86
CA VAL A 574 -29.79 -14.41 -26.74
C VAL A 574 -29.41 -14.76 -25.30
N TYR A 575 -30.36 -15.29 -24.54
CA TYR A 575 -30.04 -16.10 -23.37
C TYR A 575 -29.67 -17.49 -23.87
N VAL A 576 -28.47 -17.96 -23.55
CA VAL A 576 -28.09 -19.36 -23.71
C VAL A 576 -28.47 -20.06 -22.41
N TRP A 577 -29.45 -20.95 -22.47
CA TRP A 577 -29.69 -21.97 -21.45
C TRP A 577 -28.85 -23.19 -21.82
N ASP A 578 -28.16 -23.75 -20.83
CA ASP A 578 -27.38 -24.98 -20.98
C ASP A 578 -28.30 -26.19 -20.82
N ASP A 579 -28.31 -27.07 -21.82
CA ASP A 579 -29.11 -28.29 -21.88
C ASP A 579 -28.35 -29.43 -21.19
N ASP A 580 -28.35 -29.45 -19.84
CA ASP A 580 -27.90 -30.61 -19.06
C ASP A 580 -28.80 -30.82 -17.82
N LEU A 581 -30.11 -30.96 -18.07
CA LEU A 581 -31.10 -31.45 -17.10
C LEU A 581 -32.04 -32.46 -17.76
N VAL A 582 -31.61 -33.73 -17.81
CA VAL A 582 -32.48 -34.92 -17.82
C VAL A 582 -31.87 -36.00 -16.93
#